data_AF-A0A7W1F366-F1
#
_entry.id   AF-A0A7W1F366-F1
#
_cell.length_a   1.000
_cell.length_b   1.000
_cell.length_c   1.000
_cell.angle_alpha   90.00
_cell.angle_beta   90.00
_cell.angle_gamma   90.00
#
_symmetry.space_group_name_H-M   'P 1'
#
loop_
_entity.id
_entity.type
_entity.pdbx_description
1 polymer ?
#
loop_
_entity_poly.entity_id
_entity_poly.type
_entity_poly.pdbx_seq_one_letter_code
_entity_poly.pdbx_strand_id
1 'polypeptide(L)'
;MLLLDAGFVAMHLTLRFADSGSLLGSLVSSTLWSLETEGGFAERYGYAKSALITGVLLLTAMRARVAMPAVLAGVFALILADDAFQIHERTGYLLQWYLQVDTTSVQQLGELMAWAVLGVVVLGALGIGMWRSQGEWRRLAVIYVALIAALCFFAIVVDGLHSSLKQVRAMGLIEDGGELVVLSVIAAVTAAILGRTRRVEQMERQLNVA
;
A
#
# COMPACT_ATOMS: atom_id res chain seq x y z
N MET A 1 3.73 1.88 -14.19
CA MET A 1 3.48 2.19 -12.76
C MET A 1 4.58 3.09 -12.21
N LEU A 2 5.84 2.66 -12.15
CA LEU A 2 6.96 3.53 -11.69
C LEU A 2 7.08 4.89 -12.42
N LEU A 3 6.83 4.95 -13.74
CA LEU A 3 6.81 6.22 -14.48
C LEU A 3 5.65 7.15 -14.06
N LEU A 4 4.51 6.58 -13.67
CA LEU A 4 3.38 7.35 -13.14
C LEU A 4 3.68 7.83 -11.71
N ASP A 5 4.36 7.01 -10.90
CA ASP A 5 4.82 7.42 -9.57
C ASP A 5 5.78 8.61 -9.67
N ALA A 6 6.76 8.52 -10.57
CA ALA A 6 7.67 9.62 -10.88
C ALA A 6 6.92 10.85 -11.41
N GLY A 7 5.84 10.65 -12.17
CA GLY A 7 4.95 11.71 -12.62
C GLY A 7 4.23 12.42 -11.47
N PHE A 8 3.66 11.68 -10.50
CA PHE A 8 3.05 12.24 -9.29
C PHE A 8 4.07 13.02 -8.44
N VAL A 9 5.26 12.45 -8.23
CA VAL A 9 6.37 13.12 -7.54
C VAL A 9 6.78 14.41 -8.26
N ALA A 10 6.97 14.36 -9.59
CA ALA A 10 7.32 15.54 -10.37
C ALA A 10 6.22 16.61 -10.36
N MET A 11 4.95 16.21 -10.41
CA MET A 11 3.82 17.13 -10.35
C MET A 11 3.74 17.82 -8.98
N HIS A 12 3.87 17.08 -7.88
CA HIS A 12 3.90 17.64 -6.52
C HIS A 12 5.07 18.62 -6.33
N LEU A 13 6.25 18.33 -6.88
CA LEU A 13 7.36 19.30 -6.89
C LEU A 13 7.01 20.55 -7.70
N THR A 14 6.40 20.38 -8.87
CA THR A 14 6.04 21.50 -9.75
C THR A 14 5.00 22.42 -9.09
N LEU A 15 3.96 21.85 -8.48
CA LEU A 15 2.97 22.54 -7.65
C LEU A 15 3.60 23.41 -6.57
N ARG A 16 4.62 22.86 -5.92
CA ARG A 16 5.27 23.48 -4.77
C ARG A 16 6.17 24.66 -5.14
N PHE A 17 6.76 24.63 -6.33
CA PHE A 17 7.64 25.70 -6.84
C PHE A 17 6.95 26.62 -7.85
N ALA A 18 5.72 26.33 -8.28
CA ALA A 18 4.95 27.20 -9.14
C ALA A 18 4.48 28.44 -8.37
N ASP A 19 4.88 29.63 -8.83
CA ASP A 19 4.33 30.89 -8.35
C ASP A 19 2.81 30.92 -8.61
N SER A 20 2.05 31.22 -7.55
CA SER A 20 0.59 31.25 -7.52
C SER A 20 -0.04 32.23 -8.52
N GLY A 21 0.77 33.09 -9.15
CA GLY A 21 0.35 34.07 -10.16
C GLY A 21 0.49 33.63 -11.62
N SER A 22 0.99 32.43 -11.91
CA SER A 22 1.14 31.93 -13.30
C SER A 22 -0.07 31.10 -13.77
N LEU A 23 -0.37 31.08 -15.08
CA LEU A 23 -1.43 30.25 -15.69
C LEU A 23 -1.22 28.74 -15.44
N LEU A 24 0.04 28.31 -15.43
CA LEU A 24 0.43 26.96 -14.99
C LEU A 24 0.14 26.79 -13.50
N GLY A 25 0.46 27.79 -12.66
CA GLY A 25 0.07 27.86 -11.26
C GLY A 25 -1.43 27.66 -11.06
N SER A 26 -2.32 28.33 -11.80
CA SER A 26 -3.78 28.18 -11.60
C SER A 26 -4.39 26.88 -12.16
N LEU A 27 -3.80 26.30 -13.21
CA LEU A 27 -4.23 25.00 -13.76
C LEU A 27 -3.73 23.83 -12.92
N VAL A 28 -2.57 24.01 -12.29
CA VAL A 28 -1.92 23.00 -11.45
C VAL A 28 -2.38 23.15 -10.00
N SER A 29 -2.72 24.35 -9.50
CA SER A 29 -3.08 24.67 -8.09
C SER A 29 -4.27 23.94 -7.48
N SER A 30 -4.91 22.99 -8.16
CA SER A 30 -5.82 22.09 -7.45
C SER A 30 -4.99 21.23 -6.49
N THR A 31 -5.23 21.38 -5.18
CA THR A 31 -4.62 20.57 -4.11
C THR A 31 -4.69 19.07 -4.40
N LEU A 32 -5.66 18.60 -5.19
CA LEU A 32 -5.84 17.22 -5.64
C LEU A 32 -4.61 16.55 -6.29
N TRP A 33 -3.68 17.32 -6.87
CA TRP A 33 -2.45 16.80 -7.47
C TRP A 33 -1.28 16.69 -6.48
N SER A 34 -1.42 17.26 -5.28
CA SER A 34 -0.46 17.07 -4.22
C SER A 34 -0.50 15.63 -3.73
N LEU A 35 0.66 15.07 -3.40
CA LEU A 35 0.78 13.76 -2.75
C LEU A 35 0.07 13.75 -1.39
N GLU A 36 0.28 14.80 -0.60
CA GLU A 36 -0.19 14.93 0.79
C GLU A 36 -1.68 15.30 0.92
N THR A 37 -2.44 15.37 -0.18
CA THR A 37 -3.86 15.75 -0.11
C THR A 37 -4.74 14.53 0.10
N GLU A 38 -5.39 14.47 1.26
CA GLU A 38 -6.48 13.53 1.55
C GLU A 38 -7.55 13.59 0.43
N GLY A 39 -7.94 12.42 -0.07
CA GLY A 39 -8.87 12.27 -1.19
C GLY A 39 -8.26 12.59 -2.56
N GLY A 40 -6.97 12.91 -2.63
CA GLY A 40 -6.24 13.34 -3.84
C GLY A 40 -5.99 12.22 -4.85
N PHE A 41 -5.41 12.57 -6.00
CA PHE A 41 -5.15 11.60 -7.06
C PHE A 41 -4.09 10.57 -6.69
N ALA A 42 -3.10 10.95 -5.88
CA ALA A 42 -2.05 10.05 -5.40
C ALA A 42 -2.63 8.90 -4.55
N GLU A 43 -3.46 9.25 -3.57
CA GLU A 43 -4.15 8.29 -2.71
C GLU A 43 -5.04 7.34 -3.52
N ARG A 44 -5.91 7.86 -4.40
CA ARG A 44 -6.75 7.03 -5.28
C ARG A 44 -5.94 6.10 -6.18
N TYR A 45 -4.77 6.54 -6.62
CA TYR A 45 -3.86 5.72 -7.40
C TYR A 45 -3.21 4.62 -6.54
N GLY A 46 -2.91 4.88 -5.27
CA GLY A 46 -2.58 3.87 -4.26
C GLY A 46 -3.70 2.82 -4.14
N TYR A 47 -4.95 3.24 -3.99
CA TYR A 47 -6.10 2.33 -3.91
C TYR A 47 -6.21 1.45 -5.16
N ALA A 48 -6.05 2.04 -6.35
CA ALA A 48 -6.10 1.30 -7.60
C ALA A 48 -4.99 0.24 -7.70
N LYS A 49 -3.77 0.54 -7.20
CA LYS A 49 -2.68 -0.45 -7.12
C LYS A 49 -3.02 -1.58 -6.16
N SER A 50 -3.47 -1.27 -4.95
CA SER A 50 -3.82 -2.27 -3.94
C SER A 50 -4.97 -3.18 -4.41
N ALA A 51 -5.98 -2.61 -5.09
CA ALA A 51 -7.04 -3.37 -5.75
C ALA A 51 -6.52 -4.27 -6.88
N LEU A 52 -5.63 -3.76 -7.74
CA LEU A 52 -5.01 -4.54 -8.81
C LEU A 52 -4.19 -5.71 -8.25
N ILE A 53 -3.34 -5.45 -7.24
CA ILE A 53 -2.53 -6.47 -6.56
C ILE A 53 -3.45 -7.56 -6.00
N THR A 54 -4.50 -7.17 -5.28
CA THR A 54 -5.50 -8.09 -4.72
C THR A 54 -6.13 -8.96 -5.80
N GLY A 55 -6.64 -8.35 -6.89
CA GLY A 55 -7.28 -9.08 -7.98
C GLY A 55 -6.34 -10.05 -8.70
N VAL A 56 -5.09 -9.66 -8.94
CA VAL A 56 -4.08 -10.52 -9.60
C VAL A 56 -3.66 -11.67 -8.67
N LEU A 57 -3.54 -11.44 -7.36
CA LEU A 57 -3.25 -12.49 -6.38
C LEU A 57 -4.39 -13.51 -6.26
N LEU A 58 -5.66 -13.06 -6.24
CA LEU A 58 -6.82 -13.95 -6.29
C LEU A 58 -6.81 -14.80 -7.56
N LEU A 59 -6.58 -14.16 -8.70
CA LEU A 59 -6.50 -14.85 -9.98
C LEU A 59 -5.36 -15.89 -10.01
N THR A 60 -4.22 -15.56 -9.39
CA THR A 60 -3.08 -16.47 -9.24
C THR A 60 -3.43 -17.64 -8.33
N ALA A 61 -4.13 -17.39 -7.22
CA ALA A 61 -4.61 -18.43 -6.30
C ALA A 61 -5.52 -19.44 -7.01
N MET A 62 -6.48 -18.93 -7.79
CA MET A 62 -7.43 -19.75 -8.55
C MET A 62 -6.74 -20.62 -9.59
N ARG A 63 -5.67 -20.13 -10.23
CA ARG A 63 -4.92 -20.89 -11.24
C ARG A 63 -3.92 -21.86 -10.65
N ALA A 64 -3.08 -21.38 -9.73
CA ALA A 64 -2.01 -22.18 -9.13
C ALA A 64 -2.55 -23.22 -8.13
N ARG A 65 -3.79 -23.03 -7.61
CA ARG A 65 -4.41 -23.85 -6.56
C ARG A 65 -3.54 -23.97 -5.30
N VAL A 66 -2.88 -22.87 -4.95
CA VAL A 66 -2.00 -22.77 -3.78
C VAL A 66 -2.59 -21.75 -2.82
N ALA A 67 -2.46 -22.00 -1.51
CA ALA A 67 -3.04 -21.14 -0.48
C ALA A 67 -2.35 -19.76 -0.36
N MET A 68 -1.03 -19.67 -0.60
CA MET A 68 -0.27 -18.45 -0.37
C MET A 68 -0.79 -17.22 -1.15
N PRO A 69 -1.05 -17.28 -2.47
CA PRO A 69 -1.59 -16.12 -3.17
C PRO A 69 -2.97 -15.69 -2.65
N ALA A 70 -3.80 -16.62 -2.14
CA ALA A 70 -5.08 -16.28 -1.53
C ALA A 70 -4.89 -15.54 -0.19
N VAL A 71 -3.94 -15.99 0.63
CA VAL A 71 -3.57 -15.29 1.89
C VAL A 71 -3.08 -13.88 1.59
N LEU A 72 -2.17 -13.72 0.63
CA LEU A 72 -1.66 -12.42 0.23
C LEU A 72 -2.78 -11.52 -0.33
N ALA A 73 -3.70 -12.07 -1.11
CA ALA A 73 -4.87 -11.31 -1.57
C ALA A 73 -5.72 -10.80 -0.40
N GLY A 74 -5.95 -11.64 0.63
CA GLY A 74 -6.65 -11.22 1.84
C GLY A 74 -5.92 -10.09 2.59
N VAL A 75 -4.59 -10.16 2.66
CA VAL A 75 -3.77 -9.09 3.27
C VAL A 75 -3.90 -7.78 2.50
N PHE A 76 -3.75 -7.77 1.18
CA PHE A 76 -3.89 -6.54 0.39
C PHE A 76 -5.32 -6.02 0.33
N ALA A 77 -6.33 -6.90 0.40
CA ALA A 77 -7.72 -6.49 0.55
C ALA A 77 -7.96 -5.79 1.90
N LEU A 78 -7.31 -6.27 2.96
CA LEU A 78 -7.38 -5.64 4.29
C LEU A 78 -6.69 -4.27 4.29
N ILE A 79 -5.50 -4.15 3.70
CA ILE A 79 -4.79 -2.88 3.55
C ILE A 79 -5.65 -1.88 2.75
N LEU A 80 -6.18 -2.30 1.60
CA LEU A 80 -7.08 -1.46 0.80
C LEU A 80 -8.33 -1.03 1.58
N ALA A 81 -8.89 -1.92 2.40
CA ALA A 81 -10.06 -1.59 3.21
C ALA A 81 -9.72 -0.62 4.35
N ASP A 82 -8.56 -0.77 4.98
CA ASP A 82 -8.08 0.18 5.99
C ASP A 82 -7.95 1.58 5.39
N ASP A 83 -7.23 1.72 4.27
CA ASP A 83 -7.03 3.02 3.61
C ASP A 83 -8.37 3.61 3.13
N ALA A 84 -9.18 2.84 2.39
CA ALA A 84 -10.39 3.37 1.77
C ALA A 84 -11.51 3.71 2.77
N PHE A 85 -11.53 3.06 3.94
CA PHE A 85 -12.49 3.35 5.00
C PHE A 85 -11.88 4.12 6.17
N GLN A 86 -10.58 4.45 6.11
CA GLN A 86 -9.82 5.13 7.16
C GLN A 86 -10.01 4.46 8.52
N ILE A 87 -9.88 3.13 8.57
CA ILE A 87 -10.20 2.37 9.80
C ILE A 87 -9.26 2.77 10.94
N HIS A 88 -7.97 2.95 10.65
CA HIS A 88 -7.00 3.42 11.63
C HIS A 88 -7.29 4.83 12.15
N GLU A 89 -7.61 5.79 11.28
CA GLU A 89 -7.96 7.17 11.70
C GLU A 89 -9.24 7.19 12.55
N ARG A 90 -10.27 6.47 12.11
CA ARG A 90 -11.56 6.37 12.84
C ARG A 90 -11.38 5.77 14.22
N THR A 91 -10.42 4.86 14.39
CA THR A 91 -10.09 4.30 15.70
C THR A 91 -9.46 5.36 16.62
N GLY A 92 -8.61 6.24 16.08
CA GLY A 92 -8.10 7.43 16.76
C GLY A 92 -9.22 8.34 17.27
N TYR A 93 -10.14 8.72 16.38
CA TYR A 93 -11.29 9.56 16.76
C TYR A 93 -12.22 8.88 17.77
N LEU A 94 -12.45 7.56 17.63
CA LEU A 94 -13.25 6.80 18.59
C LEU A 94 -12.62 6.80 19.98
N LEU A 95 -11.30 6.72 20.07
CA LEU A 95 -10.58 6.75 21.35
C LEU A 95 -10.68 8.12 22.02
N GLN A 96 -10.51 9.21 21.25
CA GLN A 96 -10.73 10.58 21.75
C GLN A 96 -12.14 10.76 22.31
N TRP A 97 -13.15 10.28 21.56
CA TRP A 97 -14.54 10.33 21.99
C TRP A 97 -14.79 9.53 23.28
N TYR A 98 -14.24 8.32 23.39
CA TYR A 98 -14.42 7.49 24.59
C TYR A 98 -13.76 8.10 25.83
N LEU A 99 -12.55 8.66 25.67
CA LEU A 99 -11.79 9.27 26.77
C LEU A 99 -12.23 10.71 27.09
N GLN A 100 -13.08 11.31 26.25
CA GLN A 100 -13.48 12.72 26.35
C GLN A 100 -12.26 13.66 26.35
N VAL A 101 -11.22 13.29 25.58
CA VAL A 101 -9.97 14.05 25.45
C VAL A 101 -9.68 14.29 23.98
N ASP A 102 -9.85 15.54 23.54
CA ASP A 102 -9.58 15.98 22.17
C ASP A 102 -8.14 16.49 22.05
N THR A 103 -7.20 15.56 21.87
CA THR A 103 -5.79 15.87 21.64
C THR A 103 -5.20 15.00 20.55
N THR A 104 -4.29 15.56 19.76
CA THR A 104 -3.57 14.83 18.70
C THR A 104 -2.85 13.60 19.24
N SER A 105 -2.31 13.66 20.47
CA SER A 105 -1.63 12.52 21.09
C SER A 105 -2.56 11.33 21.35
N VAL A 106 -3.81 11.56 21.72
CA VAL A 106 -4.80 10.48 21.93
C VAL A 106 -5.24 9.89 20.59
N GLN A 107 -5.42 10.73 19.57
CA GLN A 107 -5.72 10.26 18.22
C GLN A 107 -4.62 9.34 17.69
N GLN A 108 -3.36 9.80 17.72
CA GLN A 108 -2.18 9.04 17.29
C GLN A 108 -2.03 7.72 18.05
N LEU A 109 -2.35 7.71 19.35
CA LEU A 109 -2.35 6.46 20.13
C LEU A 109 -3.40 5.48 19.59
N GLY A 110 -4.61 5.95 19.26
CA GLY A 110 -5.66 5.10 18.70
C GLY A 110 -5.33 4.59 17.29
N GLU A 111 -4.71 5.42 16.45
CA GLU A 111 -4.17 5.01 15.13
C GLU A 111 -3.10 3.92 15.29
N LEU A 112 -2.14 4.12 16.19
CA LEU A 112 -1.10 3.12 16.48
C LEU A 112 -1.69 1.81 17.00
N MET A 113 -2.73 1.86 17.83
CA MET A 113 -3.45 0.68 18.30
C MET A 113 -4.14 -0.06 17.15
N ALA A 114 -4.78 0.67 16.23
CA ALA A 114 -5.42 0.07 15.06
C ALA A 114 -4.39 -0.63 14.17
N TRP A 115 -3.28 0.03 13.85
CA TRP A 115 -2.20 -0.57 13.07
C TRP A 115 -1.56 -1.76 13.78
N ALA A 116 -1.42 -1.74 15.11
CA ALA A 116 -0.91 -2.89 15.86
C ALA A 116 -1.85 -4.11 15.73
N VAL A 117 -3.16 -3.91 15.85
CA VAL A 117 -4.16 -4.98 15.69
C VAL A 117 -4.16 -5.51 14.27
N LEU A 118 -4.21 -4.64 13.26
CA LEU A 118 -4.13 -5.03 11.84
C LEU A 118 -2.82 -5.76 11.54
N GLY A 119 -1.70 -5.29 12.08
CA GLY A 119 -0.39 -5.91 11.96
C GLY A 119 -0.38 -7.34 12.52
N VAL A 120 -0.98 -7.58 13.69
CA VAL A 120 -1.11 -8.94 14.25
C VAL A 120 -1.95 -9.84 13.35
N VAL A 121 -3.07 -9.34 12.82
CA VAL A 121 -3.92 -10.10 11.88
C VAL A 121 -3.15 -10.46 10.61
N VAL A 122 -2.43 -9.51 10.02
CA VAL A 122 -1.60 -9.70 8.83
C VAL A 122 -0.48 -10.69 9.09
N LEU A 123 0.30 -10.52 10.17
CA LEU A 123 1.39 -11.42 10.53
C LEU A 123 0.88 -12.84 10.83
N GLY A 124 -0.27 -12.96 11.49
CA GLY A 124 -0.93 -14.24 11.73
C GLY A 124 -1.32 -14.94 10.42
N ALA A 125 -1.96 -14.20 9.51
CA ALA A 125 -2.35 -14.73 8.19
C ALA A 125 -1.12 -15.17 7.37
N LEU A 126 -0.08 -14.34 7.31
CA LEU A 126 1.18 -14.64 6.63
C LEU A 126 1.90 -15.84 7.28
N GLY A 127 1.93 -15.93 8.60
CA GLY A 127 2.50 -17.04 9.35
C GLY A 127 1.81 -18.37 9.04
N ILE A 128 0.48 -18.39 9.06
CA ILE A 128 -0.33 -19.56 8.68
C ILE A 128 -0.08 -19.93 7.21
N GLY A 129 -0.07 -18.93 6.32
CA GLY A 129 0.23 -19.13 4.90
C GLY A 129 1.60 -19.75 4.69
N MET A 130 2.62 -19.22 5.37
CA MET A 130 4.01 -19.68 5.28
C MET A 130 4.15 -21.10 5.79
N TRP A 131 3.51 -21.43 6.92
CA TRP A 131 3.52 -22.78 7.48
C TRP A 131 2.89 -23.81 6.54
N ARG A 132 1.85 -23.42 5.79
CA ARG A 132 1.18 -24.25 4.78
C ARG A 132 1.88 -24.29 3.42
N SER A 133 2.91 -23.46 3.22
CA SER A 133 3.57 -23.31 1.92
C SER A 133 4.96 -23.95 1.92
N GLN A 134 5.33 -24.54 0.79
CA GLN A 134 6.65 -25.15 0.60
C GLN A 134 7.34 -24.60 -0.65
N GLY A 135 8.66 -24.77 -0.70
CA GLY A 135 9.49 -24.42 -1.86
C GLY A 135 9.36 -22.96 -2.26
N GLU A 136 8.99 -22.73 -3.52
CA GLU A 136 8.94 -21.41 -4.15
C GLU A 136 7.92 -20.47 -3.48
N TRP A 137 6.75 -20.98 -3.08
CA TRP A 137 5.70 -20.18 -2.45
C TRP A 137 6.10 -19.64 -1.08
N ARG A 138 6.98 -20.36 -0.38
CA ARG A 138 7.56 -19.87 0.88
C ARG A 138 8.58 -18.75 0.64
N ARG A 139 9.41 -18.86 -0.40
CA ARG A 139 10.32 -17.76 -0.78
C ARG A 139 9.54 -16.52 -1.18
N LEU A 140 8.43 -16.71 -1.90
CA LEU A 140 7.54 -15.64 -2.27
C LEU A 140 6.94 -14.94 -1.05
N ALA A 141 6.48 -15.70 -0.06
CA ALA A 141 5.96 -15.15 1.18
C ALA A 141 6.98 -14.25 1.88
N VAL A 142 8.26 -14.65 1.93
CA VAL A 142 9.34 -13.84 2.52
C VAL A 142 9.54 -12.53 1.76
N ILE A 143 9.48 -12.55 0.42
CA ILE A 143 9.55 -11.32 -0.38
C ILE A 143 8.39 -10.39 -0.03
N TYR A 144 7.16 -10.90 0.05
CA TYR A 144 6.00 -10.08 0.42
C TYR A 144 6.07 -9.58 1.86
N VAL A 145 6.56 -10.37 2.81
CA VAL A 145 6.80 -9.91 4.18
C VAL A 145 7.76 -8.72 4.18
N ALA A 146 8.86 -8.79 3.42
CA ALA A 146 9.80 -7.68 3.31
C ALA A 146 9.18 -6.43 2.65
N LEU A 147 8.36 -6.61 1.60
CA LEU A 147 7.68 -5.52 0.92
C LEU A 147 6.58 -4.88 1.77
N ILE A 148 5.82 -5.68 2.52
CA ILE A 148 4.81 -5.17 3.48
C ILE A 148 5.52 -4.44 4.62
N ALA A 149 6.64 -4.97 5.13
CA ALA A 149 7.44 -4.27 6.14
C ALA A 149 7.96 -2.92 5.62
N ALA A 150 8.36 -2.85 4.34
CA ALA A 150 8.73 -1.59 3.71
C ALA A 150 7.54 -0.63 3.60
N LEU A 151 6.35 -1.11 3.29
CA LEU A 151 5.13 -0.30 3.26
C LEU A 151 4.81 0.25 4.66
N CYS A 152 4.78 -0.61 5.68
CA CYS A 152 4.56 -0.20 7.08
C CYS A 152 5.63 0.78 7.59
N PHE A 153 6.86 0.69 7.09
CA PHE A 153 7.90 1.64 7.44
C PHE A 153 7.52 3.07 7.00
N PHE A 154 7.04 3.26 5.77
CA PHE A 154 6.57 4.57 5.33
C PHE A 154 5.30 5.00 6.08
N ALA A 155 4.29 4.12 6.10
CA ALA A 155 2.97 4.43 6.67
C ALA A 155 2.94 4.67 8.18
N ILE A 156 3.90 4.14 8.95
CA ILE A 156 3.90 4.26 10.41
C ILE A 156 5.12 5.05 10.90
N VAL A 157 6.32 4.70 10.41
CA VAL A 157 7.56 5.29 10.94
C VAL A 157 7.82 6.65 10.31
N VAL A 158 7.70 6.76 8.99
CA VAL A 158 7.95 8.04 8.30
C VAL A 158 6.83 9.03 8.62
N ASP A 159 5.56 8.61 8.58
CA ASP A 159 4.43 9.42 9.03
C ASP A 159 4.57 9.90 10.48
N GLY A 160 4.86 8.98 11.42
CA GLY A 160 5.08 9.33 12.82
C GLY A 160 6.23 10.33 13.04
N LEU A 161 7.30 10.23 12.24
CA LEU A 161 8.40 11.21 12.25
C LEU A 161 7.99 12.54 11.61
N HIS A 162 7.23 12.51 10.53
CA HIS A 162 6.73 13.70 9.84
C HIS A 162 5.82 14.51 10.77
N SER A 163 4.88 13.87 11.47
CA SER A 163 3.99 14.52 12.43
C SER A 163 4.75 15.16 13.61
N SER A 164 5.91 14.60 13.98
CA SER A 164 6.81 15.14 15.01
C SER A 164 7.75 16.25 14.50
N LEU A 165 8.09 16.22 13.20
CA LEU A 165 9.05 17.12 12.56
C LEU A 165 8.39 17.99 11.49
N LYS A 166 7.23 18.59 11.81
CA LYS A 166 6.37 19.39 10.90
C LYS A 166 7.09 20.48 10.07
N GLN A 167 8.32 20.82 10.42
CA GLN A 167 9.15 21.81 9.70
C GLN A 167 9.92 21.21 8.52
N VAL A 168 10.08 19.88 8.44
CA VAL A 168 10.83 19.20 7.37
C VAL A 168 9.89 18.84 6.23
N ARG A 169 9.64 19.83 5.36
CA ARG A 169 8.76 19.73 4.19
C ARG A 169 9.13 18.66 3.15
N ALA A 170 10.23 17.93 3.32
CA ALA A 170 10.59 16.81 2.45
C ALA A 170 9.99 15.48 2.97
N MET A 171 9.51 15.44 4.21
CA MET A 171 9.05 14.19 4.83
C MET A 171 7.75 13.68 4.22
N GLY A 172 6.73 14.52 3.99
CA GLY A 172 5.50 14.08 3.32
C GLY A 172 5.73 13.53 1.90
N LEU A 173 6.65 14.13 1.14
CA LEU A 173 7.08 13.58 -0.15
C LEU A 173 7.73 12.19 -0.03
N ILE A 174 8.55 11.97 1.00
CA ILE A 174 9.25 10.70 1.24
C ILE A 174 8.26 9.63 1.72
N GLU A 175 7.30 10.02 2.54
CA GLU A 175 6.22 9.21 3.07
C GLU A 175 5.32 8.70 1.93
N ASP A 176 4.50 9.57 1.34
CA ASP A 176 3.54 9.21 0.29
C ASP A 176 4.22 8.68 -0.98
N GLY A 177 5.36 9.29 -1.34
CA GLY A 177 6.14 8.85 -2.49
C GLY A 177 6.77 7.47 -2.28
N GLY A 178 7.23 7.19 -1.07
CA GLY A 178 7.78 5.89 -0.68
C GLY A 178 6.74 4.79 -0.78
N GLU A 179 5.54 5.02 -0.26
CA GLU A 179 4.42 4.08 -0.35
C GLU A 179 4.04 3.77 -1.80
N LEU A 180 3.90 4.80 -2.64
CA LEU A 180 3.56 4.61 -4.04
C LEU A 180 4.61 3.77 -4.77
N VAL A 181 5.90 4.01 -4.51
CA VAL A 181 6.99 3.23 -5.11
C VAL A 181 6.94 1.78 -4.63
N VAL A 182 6.78 1.55 -3.32
CA VAL A 182 6.68 0.19 -2.75
C VAL A 182 5.50 -0.56 -3.35
N LEU A 183 4.32 0.05 -3.45
CA LEU A 183 3.14 -0.54 -4.10
C LEU A 183 3.40 -0.87 -5.58
N SER A 184 4.17 -0.06 -6.30
CA SER A 184 4.56 -0.37 -7.68
C SER A 184 5.50 -1.58 -7.76
N VAL A 185 6.45 -1.71 -6.84
CA VAL A 185 7.33 -2.89 -6.77
C VAL A 185 6.51 -4.14 -6.46
N ILE A 186 5.58 -4.06 -5.50
CA ILE A 186 4.66 -5.15 -5.17
C ILE A 186 3.87 -5.55 -6.42
N ALA A 187 3.21 -4.60 -7.10
CA ALA A 187 2.44 -4.87 -8.30
C ALA A 187 3.27 -5.54 -9.41
N ALA A 188 4.53 -5.12 -9.59
CA ALA A 188 5.44 -5.74 -10.55
C ALA A 188 5.75 -7.20 -10.18
N VAL A 189 6.05 -7.47 -8.90
CA VAL A 189 6.27 -8.84 -8.38
C VAL A 189 5.01 -9.68 -8.57
N THR A 190 3.83 -9.14 -8.25
CA THR A 190 2.53 -9.81 -8.43
C THR A 190 2.29 -10.19 -9.89
N ALA A 191 2.53 -9.27 -10.83
CA ALA A 191 2.36 -9.53 -12.25
C ALA A 191 3.34 -10.59 -12.77
N ALA A 192 4.59 -10.58 -12.31
CA ALA A 192 5.60 -11.57 -12.69
C ALA A 192 5.18 -13.00 -12.29
N ILE A 193 4.60 -13.17 -11.10
CA ILE A 193 4.13 -14.47 -10.61
C ILE A 193 2.98 -14.97 -11.46
N LEU A 194 1.97 -14.14 -11.77
CA LEU A 194 0.88 -14.53 -12.65
C LEU A 194 1.41 -14.97 -14.03
N GLY A 195 2.37 -14.22 -14.58
CA GLY A 195 3.02 -14.56 -15.85
C GLY A 195 3.69 -15.94 -15.81
N ARG A 196 4.38 -16.27 -14.71
CA ARG A 196 4.99 -17.59 -14.50
C ARG A 196 3.93 -18.68 -14.39
N THR A 197 2.89 -18.49 -13.58
CA THR A 197 1.80 -19.46 -13.41
C THR A 197 1.15 -19.81 -14.76
N ARG A 198 0.90 -18.82 -15.61
CA ARG A 198 0.35 -19.04 -16.96
C ARG A 198 1.28 -19.86 -17.86
N ARG A 199 2.60 -19.63 -17.80
CA ARG A 199 3.56 -20.38 -18.61
C ARG A 199 3.61 -21.86 -18.22
N VAL A 200 3.62 -22.15 -16.91
CA VAL A 200 3.58 -23.54 -16.41
C VAL A 200 2.31 -24.25 -16.89
N GLU A 201 1.15 -23.59 -16.74
CA GLU A 201 -0.13 -24.14 -17.21
C GLU A 201 -0.13 -24.40 -18.73
N GLN A 202 0.49 -23.53 -19.54
CA GLN A 202 0.63 -23.73 -20.99
C GLN A 202 1.53 -24.92 -21.34
N MET A 203 2.65 -25.10 -20.63
CA MET A 203 3.56 -26.24 -20.85
C MET A 203 2.88 -27.58 -20.52
N GLU A 204 2.17 -27.65 -19.39
CA GLU A 204 1.41 -28.86 -19.00
C GLU A 204 0.35 -29.21 -20.04
N ARG A 205 -0.35 -28.21 -20.59
CA ARG A 205 -1.33 -28.43 -21.66
C ARG A 205 -0.67 -28.96 -22.94
N GLN A 206 0.51 -28.46 -23.31
CA GLN A 206 1.23 -28.94 -24.49
C GLN A 206 1.70 -30.40 -24.34
N LEU A 207 2.17 -30.78 -23.15
CA LEU A 207 2.60 -32.15 -22.85
C LEU A 207 1.43 -33.14 -22.82
N ASN A 208 0.23 -32.71 -22.42
CA ASN A 208 -0.96 -33.58 -22.38
C ASN A 208 -1.65 -33.76 -23.75
N VAL A 209 -1.23 -33.01 -24.77
CA VAL A 209 -1.77 -33.09 -26.15
C VAL A 209 -0.82 -33.83 -27.10
N ALA A 210 0.44 -34.03 -26.71
CA ALA A 210 1.44 -34.82 -27.43
C ALA A 210 1.38 -36.30 -27.04
#